data_AF-A0A0A1VCF9-F1
#
_entry.id   AF-A0A0A1VCF9-F1
#
_cell.length_a   1.000
_cell.length_b   1.000
_cell.length_c   1.000
_cell.angle_alpha   90.00
_cell.angle_beta   90.00
_cell.angle_gamma   90.00
#
_symmetry.space_group_name_H-M   'P 1'
#
loop_
_entity.id
_entity.type
_entity.pdbx_description
1 polymer ?
#
loop_
_entity_poly.entity_id
_entity_poly.type
_entity_poly.pdbx_seq_one_letter_code
_entity_poly.pdbx_strand_id
1 'polypeptide(L)'
;MAVPYITPLPEAPSPDDDEGIFDAKAFEHVKALHQWTDEVTQVGAFCEYQAALSRDHANRSDIAAGVAETQFELAREQAGVAMMTAHYKGPWSSLVGALARPASVSHAGLFWALNVDLANVATSEPGANDNWTVLPGVVELATPLNVSPASGATGVNTPTTLQGSTFASVYVGNTHANSQWQINTANAFHSPIHDSGSIAGSISYVVPNGVLSPSTQYWWRVRYRSSRGTWSAWSRATPFTTAAAFGQYIPVPAATPASFGKAFQGGYYAGLIWQEIARATHSKAIATGASVVFTLDPEYDMFVKPLVYVGQRLDVRSRANPGNRFEGTVVTADGLALTINVTSVSGSGTFSDWSVMARFRCIVAPKSSGRLTDWRALKPGGGALPAACVTLTDGLLATNAMVADGDATVYPLAHWARNLTIGGYTDWYLPARDEIELIARNLNNDDYCTVGQTLDVALAAQAGAWGYAAADGIGTNRNSVPQGSAYPGTVTADLGSDFHLAGQQFEVGNYGIHMWSSTRHPSTVTEAATMQMGVAAGDIYFQGWFDAANSTSRGCSAMRRSIV
;
A
#
# COMPACT_ATOMS: atom_id res chain seq x y z
N MET A 1 15.63 -19.94 7.01
CA MET A 1 16.78 -19.42 6.22
C MET A 1 17.98 -20.30 6.53
N ALA A 2 18.71 -20.78 5.52
CA ALA A 2 19.95 -21.53 5.75
C ALA A 2 21.03 -20.60 6.32
N VAL A 3 21.98 -21.14 7.09
CA VAL A 3 23.11 -20.37 7.61
C VAL A 3 23.96 -19.93 6.41
N PRO A 4 24.16 -18.61 6.19
CA PRO A 4 24.98 -18.15 5.08
C PRO A 4 26.43 -18.56 5.30
N TYR A 5 27.10 -18.94 4.21
CA TYR A 5 28.51 -19.27 4.20
C TYR A 5 29.26 -18.17 3.45
N ILE A 6 30.37 -17.70 4.03
CA ILE A 6 31.27 -16.75 3.37
C ILE A 6 32.36 -17.57 2.67
N THR A 7 32.43 -17.43 1.35
CA THR A 7 33.49 -17.99 0.54
C THR A 7 34.80 -17.23 0.83
N PRO A 8 35.89 -17.92 1.21
CA PRO A 8 37.18 -17.27 1.42
C PRO A 8 37.66 -16.56 0.15
N LEU A 9 38.20 -15.36 0.30
CA LEU A 9 38.78 -14.64 -0.82
C LEU A 9 40.01 -15.38 -1.37
N PRO A 10 40.23 -15.36 -2.70
CA PRO A 10 41.49 -15.79 -3.31
C PRO A 10 42.66 -14.96 -2.78
N GLU A 11 43.88 -15.48 -2.93
CA GLU A 11 45.10 -14.79 -2.52
C GLU A 11 45.16 -13.37 -3.11
N ALA A 12 45.42 -12.38 -2.25
CA ALA A 12 45.52 -10.99 -2.68
C ALA A 12 46.82 -10.76 -3.48
N PRO A 13 46.81 -9.86 -4.48
CA PRO A 13 48.03 -9.50 -5.19
C PRO A 13 49.02 -8.80 -4.25
N SER A 14 50.31 -9.14 -4.37
CA SER A 14 51.40 -8.57 -3.58
C SER A 14 52.23 -7.61 -4.44
N PRO A 15 52.72 -6.48 -3.90
CA PRO A 15 53.65 -5.60 -4.60
C PRO A 15 54.95 -6.29 -5.07
N ASP A 16 55.28 -7.44 -4.48
CA ASP A 16 56.44 -8.27 -4.83
C ASP A 16 56.17 -9.28 -5.96
N ASP A 17 54.91 -9.39 -6.42
CA ASP A 17 54.56 -10.27 -7.55
C ASP A 17 55.05 -9.67 -8.87
N ASP A 18 55.54 -10.52 -9.79
CA ASP A 18 55.78 -10.11 -11.18
C ASP A 18 54.48 -9.65 -11.84
N GLU A 19 54.56 -8.68 -12.76
CA GLU A 19 53.41 -7.97 -13.36
C GLU A 19 52.27 -8.91 -13.82
N GLY A 20 52.60 -9.99 -14.54
CA GLY A 20 51.59 -10.95 -15.01
C GLY A 20 50.92 -11.77 -13.90
N ILE A 21 51.61 -12.02 -12.78
CA ILE A 21 51.07 -12.72 -11.61
C ILE A 21 50.22 -11.76 -10.78
N PHE A 22 50.69 -10.52 -10.62
CA PHE A 22 49.95 -9.46 -9.95
C PHE A 22 48.59 -9.25 -10.63
N ASP A 23 48.57 -9.07 -11.94
CA ASP A 23 47.34 -8.83 -12.70
C ASP A 23 46.36 -10.00 -12.62
N ALA A 24 46.85 -11.24 -12.65
CA ALA A 24 46.03 -12.43 -12.51
C ALA A 24 45.40 -12.55 -11.11
N LYS A 25 46.19 -12.33 -10.05
CA LYS A 25 45.70 -12.32 -8.66
C LYS A 25 44.74 -11.15 -8.43
N ALA A 26 45.06 -9.96 -8.93
CA ALA A 26 44.21 -8.77 -8.82
C ALA A 26 42.84 -9.00 -9.47
N PHE A 27 42.82 -9.56 -10.68
CA PHE A 27 41.57 -9.86 -11.39
C PHE A 27 40.69 -10.85 -10.62
N GLU A 28 41.23 -12.00 -10.19
CA GLU A 28 40.44 -13.00 -9.45
C GLU A 28 40.04 -12.52 -8.05
N HIS A 29 40.89 -11.76 -7.36
CA HIS A 29 40.58 -11.19 -6.05
C HIS A 29 39.46 -10.14 -6.12
N VAL A 30 39.52 -9.21 -7.09
CA VAL A 30 38.47 -8.18 -7.30
C VAL A 30 37.15 -8.82 -7.74
N LYS A 31 37.21 -9.84 -8.59
CA LYS A 31 36.04 -10.62 -9.01
C LYS A 31 35.37 -11.33 -7.82
N ALA A 32 36.16 -11.93 -6.92
CA ALA A 32 35.64 -12.58 -5.71
C ALA A 32 35.12 -11.59 -4.65
N LEU A 33 35.63 -10.35 -4.62
CA LEU A 33 35.19 -9.29 -3.71
C LEU A 33 33.70 -8.91 -3.91
N HIS A 34 33.20 -8.95 -5.15
CA HIS A 34 31.78 -8.71 -5.42
C HIS A 34 30.91 -9.78 -4.77
N GLN A 35 31.24 -11.06 -4.97
CA GLN A 35 30.55 -12.19 -4.35
C GLN A 35 30.65 -12.15 -2.81
N TRP A 36 31.82 -11.83 -2.26
CA TRP A 36 32.01 -11.69 -0.82
C TRP A 36 31.12 -10.59 -0.21
N THR A 37 30.94 -9.47 -0.93
CA THR A 37 30.07 -8.37 -0.49
C THR A 37 28.60 -8.81 -0.42
N ASP A 38 28.13 -9.56 -1.41
CA ASP A 38 26.78 -10.13 -1.43
C ASP A 38 26.59 -11.13 -0.28
N GLU A 39 27.57 -12.01 -0.04
CA GLU A 39 27.54 -13.00 1.05
C GLU A 39 27.54 -12.35 2.44
N VAL A 40 28.33 -11.29 2.66
CA VAL A 40 28.32 -10.52 3.92
C VAL A 40 26.99 -9.81 4.11
N THR A 41 26.37 -9.29 3.05
CA THR A 41 25.03 -8.70 3.11
C THR A 41 23.99 -9.75 3.50
N GLN A 42 24.09 -10.97 2.97
CA GLN A 42 23.23 -12.10 3.36
C GLN A 42 23.43 -12.51 4.82
N VAL A 43 24.66 -12.47 5.35
CA VAL A 43 24.93 -12.68 6.79
C VAL A 43 24.23 -11.62 7.64
N GLY A 44 24.30 -10.35 7.26
CA GLY A 44 23.57 -9.27 7.94
C GLY A 44 22.07 -9.55 8.01
N ALA A 45 21.46 -9.87 6.87
CA ALA A 45 20.04 -10.23 6.80
C ALA A 45 19.69 -11.48 7.64
N PHE A 46 20.57 -12.48 7.67
CA PHE A 46 20.39 -13.68 8.50
C PHE A 46 20.41 -13.34 10.00
N CYS A 47 21.34 -12.51 10.44
CA CYS A 47 21.41 -12.06 11.84
C CYS A 47 20.13 -11.31 12.26
N GLU A 48 19.63 -10.41 11.41
CA GLU A 48 18.37 -9.71 11.65
C GLU A 48 17.17 -10.66 11.73
N TYR A 49 17.11 -11.66 10.84
CA TYR A 49 16.09 -12.70 10.84
C TYR A 49 16.12 -13.55 12.12
N GLN A 50 17.31 -14.00 12.57
CA GLN A 50 17.44 -14.75 13.82
C GLN A 50 17.05 -13.93 15.04
N ALA A 51 17.40 -12.64 15.07
CA ALA A 51 16.97 -11.73 16.13
C ALA A 51 15.44 -11.57 16.15
N ALA A 52 14.79 -11.52 14.98
CA ALA A 52 13.33 -11.49 14.88
C ALA A 52 12.68 -12.78 15.38
N LEU A 53 13.21 -13.96 15.02
CA LEU A 53 12.73 -15.24 15.52
C LEU A 53 12.88 -15.37 17.05
N SER A 54 14.00 -14.91 17.61
CA SER A 54 14.22 -14.91 19.06
C SER A 54 13.17 -14.06 19.79
N ARG A 55 12.82 -12.89 19.24
CA ARG A 55 11.73 -12.05 19.76
C ARG A 55 10.37 -12.75 19.65
N ASP A 56 10.08 -13.42 18.53
CA ASP A 56 8.84 -14.19 18.37
C ASP A 56 8.72 -15.32 19.40
N HIS A 57 9.81 -16.08 19.63
CA HIS A 57 9.84 -17.13 20.64
C HIS A 57 9.61 -16.58 22.05
N ALA A 58 10.20 -15.42 22.39
CA ALA A 58 9.95 -14.76 23.66
C ALA A 58 8.46 -14.36 23.80
N ASN A 59 7.86 -13.77 22.76
CA ASN A 59 6.44 -13.42 22.75
C ASN A 59 5.54 -14.65 22.90
N ARG A 60 5.84 -15.75 22.21
CA ARG A 60 5.11 -17.01 22.31
C ARG A 60 5.22 -17.61 23.71
N SER A 61 6.39 -17.50 24.34
CA SER A 61 6.58 -17.91 25.73
C SER A 61 5.75 -17.08 26.71
N ASP A 62 5.72 -15.75 26.54
CA ASP A 62 4.91 -14.83 27.34
C ASP A 62 3.40 -15.10 27.18
N ILE A 63 2.94 -15.34 25.93
CA ILE A 63 1.57 -15.75 25.63
C ILE A 63 1.25 -17.07 26.33
N ALA A 64 2.12 -18.07 26.21
CA ALA A 64 1.92 -19.37 26.85
C ALA A 64 1.84 -19.27 28.38
N ALA A 65 2.67 -18.43 29.00
CA ALA A 65 2.62 -18.15 30.43
C ALA A 65 1.28 -17.52 30.85
N GLY A 66 0.79 -16.52 30.11
CA GLY A 66 -0.51 -15.90 30.38
C GLY A 66 -1.70 -16.84 30.15
N VAL A 67 -1.63 -17.71 29.13
CA VAL A 67 -2.62 -18.78 28.94
C VAL A 67 -2.60 -19.76 30.12
N ALA A 68 -1.43 -20.16 30.59
CA ALA A 68 -1.29 -21.06 31.74
C ALA A 68 -1.85 -20.44 33.03
N GLU A 69 -1.58 -19.15 33.29
CA GLU A 69 -2.17 -18.41 34.41
C GLU A 69 -3.71 -18.36 34.31
N THR A 70 -4.24 -18.08 33.12
CA THR A 70 -5.69 -18.08 32.88
C THR A 70 -6.29 -19.47 33.08
N GLN A 71 -5.65 -20.53 32.59
CA GLN A 71 -6.11 -21.90 32.76
C GLN A 71 -6.07 -22.34 34.22
N PHE A 72 -5.07 -21.90 34.98
CA PHE A 72 -4.98 -22.16 36.41
C PHE A 72 -6.15 -21.50 37.17
N GLU A 73 -6.45 -20.23 36.88
CA GLU A 73 -7.60 -19.54 37.50
C GLU A 73 -8.94 -20.17 37.10
N LEU A 74 -9.11 -20.55 35.82
CA LEU A 74 -10.30 -21.27 35.35
C LEU A 74 -10.47 -22.64 36.05
N ALA A 75 -9.38 -23.38 36.25
CA ALA A 75 -9.41 -24.66 36.97
C ALA A 75 -9.74 -24.46 38.45
N ARG A 76 -9.20 -23.42 39.08
CA ARG A 76 -9.51 -23.04 40.47
C ARG A 76 -10.99 -22.65 40.63
N GLU A 77 -11.55 -21.94 39.66
CA GLU A 77 -12.97 -21.59 39.62
C GLU A 77 -13.88 -22.79 39.40
N GLN A 78 -13.53 -23.71 38.49
CA GLN A 78 -14.28 -24.94 38.30
C GLN A 78 -14.29 -25.80 39.56
N ALA A 79 -13.17 -25.87 40.30
CA ALA A 79 -13.13 -26.49 41.62
C ALA A 79 -14.05 -25.77 42.62
N GLY A 80 -14.11 -24.42 42.55
CA GLY A 80 -15.05 -23.60 43.28
C GLY A 80 -16.51 -23.94 42.99
N VAL A 81 -16.89 -24.02 41.71
CA VAL A 81 -18.25 -24.37 41.25
C VAL A 81 -18.65 -25.78 41.64
N ALA A 82 -17.73 -26.74 41.55
CA ALA A 82 -17.97 -28.10 42.01
C ALA A 82 -18.27 -28.13 43.52
N MET A 83 -17.50 -27.38 44.33
CA MET A 83 -17.75 -27.22 45.77
C MET A 83 -19.07 -26.51 46.07
N MET A 84 -19.46 -25.50 45.28
CA MET A 84 -20.73 -24.79 45.40
C MET A 84 -21.94 -25.64 44.96
N THR A 85 -21.75 -26.63 44.08
CA THR A 85 -22.87 -27.42 43.54
C THR A 85 -23.07 -28.71 44.34
N ALA A 86 -22.00 -29.43 44.64
CA ALA A 86 -22.07 -30.74 45.29
C ALA A 86 -22.16 -30.68 46.82
N HIS A 87 -21.65 -29.60 47.43
CA HIS A 87 -21.41 -29.52 48.87
C HIS A 87 -22.06 -28.32 49.56
N TYR A 88 -22.93 -27.59 48.87
CA TYR A 88 -23.59 -26.40 49.42
C TYR A 88 -24.67 -26.77 50.43
N LYS A 89 -24.58 -26.15 51.61
CA LYS A 89 -25.48 -26.40 52.75
C LYS A 89 -26.46 -25.25 53.01
N GLY A 90 -26.35 -24.16 52.27
CA GLY A 90 -27.20 -22.98 52.42
C GLY A 90 -26.48 -21.78 53.05
N PRO A 91 -27.23 -20.72 53.40
CA PRO A 91 -26.70 -19.54 54.09
C PRO A 91 -26.14 -19.92 55.47
N TRP A 92 -24.93 -19.47 55.80
CA TRP A 92 -24.30 -19.76 57.11
C TRP A 92 -25.20 -19.40 58.29
N SER A 93 -25.88 -18.25 58.23
CA SER A 93 -26.77 -17.75 59.27
C SER A 93 -27.98 -18.65 59.56
N SER A 94 -28.23 -19.66 58.72
CA SER A 94 -29.34 -20.62 58.88
C SER A 94 -28.90 -21.97 59.45
N LEU A 95 -27.60 -22.17 59.67
CA LEU A 95 -27.03 -23.46 60.06
C LEU A 95 -26.62 -23.49 61.53
N VAL A 96 -26.91 -24.60 62.22
CA VAL A 96 -26.55 -24.86 63.62
C VAL A 96 -26.14 -26.32 63.77
N GLY A 97 -25.19 -26.62 64.66
CA GLY A 97 -24.71 -27.97 64.93
C GLY A 97 -23.50 -28.36 64.10
N ALA A 98 -23.11 -29.63 64.17
CA ALA A 98 -21.86 -30.10 63.58
C ALA A 98 -21.87 -30.01 62.05
N LEU A 99 -20.76 -29.57 61.47
CA LEU A 99 -20.57 -29.50 60.03
C LEU A 99 -19.20 -30.08 59.66
N ALA A 100 -19.20 -31.16 58.88
CA ALA A 100 -17.99 -31.84 58.43
C ALA A 100 -17.68 -31.53 56.96
N ARG A 101 -16.41 -31.63 56.59
CA ARG A 101 -15.94 -31.48 55.22
C ARG A 101 -16.29 -32.70 54.35
N PRO A 102 -16.47 -32.52 53.03
CA PRO A 102 -16.52 -31.25 52.30
C PRO A 102 -17.88 -30.55 52.45
N ALA A 103 -17.85 -29.26 52.77
CA ALA A 103 -19.04 -28.41 52.89
C ALA A 103 -18.77 -26.99 52.38
N SER A 104 -19.79 -26.36 51.79
CA SER A 104 -19.76 -24.95 51.40
C SER A 104 -21.02 -24.21 51.87
N VAL A 105 -20.88 -22.91 52.15
CA VAL A 105 -21.95 -22.04 52.64
C VAL A 105 -21.89 -20.67 51.96
N SER A 106 -22.97 -19.89 52.03
CA SER A 106 -22.98 -18.48 51.61
C SER A 106 -23.02 -17.55 52.82
N HIS A 107 -22.22 -16.49 52.78
CA HIS A 107 -22.18 -15.46 53.81
C HIS A 107 -21.63 -14.16 53.22
N ALA A 108 -22.25 -13.03 53.57
CA ALA A 108 -21.89 -11.69 53.11
C ALA A 108 -21.74 -11.55 51.56
N GLY A 109 -22.60 -12.24 50.80
CA GLY A 109 -22.60 -12.19 49.32
C GLY A 109 -21.49 -13.01 48.64
N LEU A 110 -20.72 -13.78 49.42
CA LEU A 110 -19.66 -14.67 48.94
C LEU A 110 -19.97 -16.13 49.28
N PHE A 111 -19.31 -17.04 48.58
CA PHE A 111 -19.34 -18.47 48.87
C PHE A 111 -18.04 -18.90 49.55
N TRP A 112 -18.17 -19.76 50.55
CA TRP A 112 -17.06 -20.19 51.39
C TRP A 112 -17.02 -21.72 51.45
N ALA A 113 -15.83 -22.30 51.33
CA ALA A 113 -15.58 -23.71 51.61
C ALA A 113 -15.01 -23.88 53.01
N LEU A 114 -15.45 -24.94 53.68
CA LEU A 114 -15.01 -25.29 55.03
C LEU A 114 -13.64 -25.99 54.99
N ASN A 115 -12.68 -25.49 55.76
CA ASN A 115 -11.31 -26.01 55.86
C ASN A 115 -11.11 -27.02 57.00
N VAL A 116 -12.02 -27.08 57.98
CA VAL A 116 -11.92 -27.94 59.18
C VAL A 116 -13.30 -28.42 59.61
N ASP A 117 -13.40 -29.63 60.16
CA ASP A 117 -14.67 -30.14 60.71
C ASP A 117 -15.04 -29.36 61.98
N LEU A 118 -16.27 -28.85 62.04
CA LEU A 118 -16.76 -28.04 63.14
C LEU A 118 -17.75 -28.83 63.98
N ALA A 119 -17.57 -28.85 65.31
CA ALA A 119 -18.56 -29.40 66.24
C ALA A 119 -19.84 -28.56 66.29
N ASN A 120 -19.74 -27.25 66.01
CA ASN A 120 -20.87 -26.36 65.78
C ASN A 120 -20.51 -25.27 64.76
N VAL A 121 -21.19 -25.22 63.63
CA VAL A 121 -20.94 -24.24 62.55
C VAL A 121 -21.28 -22.80 62.95
N ALA A 122 -22.25 -22.61 63.85
CA ALA A 122 -22.70 -21.29 64.27
C ALA A 122 -21.62 -20.51 65.07
N THR A 123 -20.61 -21.20 65.60
CA THR A 123 -19.50 -20.59 66.36
C THR A 123 -18.31 -20.20 65.48
N SER A 124 -18.40 -20.45 64.16
CA SER A 124 -17.32 -20.17 63.21
C SER A 124 -17.86 -19.40 62.02
N GLU A 125 -17.83 -18.08 62.11
CA GLU A 125 -18.31 -17.18 61.04
C GLU A 125 -17.33 -17.14 59.85
N PRO A 126 -17.80 -17.36 58.61
CA PRO A 126 -16.97 -17.24 57.42
C PRO A 126 -16.35 -15.85 57.28
N GLY A 127 -15.02 -15.80 57.12
CA GLY A 127 -14.24 -14.55 57.05
C GLY A 127 -13.76 -14.00 58.41
N ALA A 128 -14.22 -14.56 59.53
CA ALA A 128 -13.77 -14.17 60.87
C ALA A 128 -12.62 -15.03 61.40
N ASN A 129 -12.31 -16.15 60.75
CA ASN A 129 -11.25 -17.09 61.12
C ASN A 129 -10.79 -17.92 59.92
N ASP A 130 -9.72 -18.71 60.11
CA ASP A 130 -9.10 -19.53 59.06
C ASP A 130 -9.84 -20.85 58.76
N ASN A 131 -10.99 -21.09 59.42
CA ASN A 131 -11.79 -22.29 59.18
C ASN A 131 -12.47 -22.27 57.80
N TRP A 132 -12.40 -21.15 57.08
CA TRP A 132 -13.11 -20.94 55.81
C TRP A 132 -12.18 -20.38 54.74
N THR A 133 -12.31 -20.89 53.51
CA THR A 133 -11.66 -20.33 52.31
C THR A 133 -12.72 -19.76 51.38
N VAL A 134 -12.51 -18.55 50.86
CA VAL A 134 -13.42 -17.99 49.85
C VAL A 134 -13.31 -18.78 48.55
N LEU A 135 -14.44 -19.18 47.98
CA LEU A 135 -14.48 -19.80 46.66
C LEU A 135 -14.55 -18.70 45.60
N PRO A 136 -13.64 -18.69 44.60
CA PRO A 136 -13.69 -17.70 43.54
C PRO A 136 -15.02 -17.83 42.77
N GLY A 137 -15.65 -16.69 42.49
CA GLY A 137 -16.80 -16.62 41.58
C GLY A 137 -16.35 -16.90 40.14
N VAL A 138 -17.26 -17.42 39.31
CA VAL A 138 -16.96 -17.78 37.91
C VAL A 138 -16.60 -16.55 37.09
N VAL A 139 -15.40 -16.52 36.50
CA VAL A 139 -15.02 -15.61 35.42
C VAL A 139 -15.63 -16.15 34.12
N GLU A 140 -16.68 -15.48 33.66
CA GLU A 140 -17.46 -15.88 32.47
C GLU A 140 -16.63 -15.87 31.17
N LEU A 141 -15.60 -15.02 31.10
CA LEU A 141 -14.87 -14.68 29.88
C LEU A 141 -13.36 -14.69 30.11
N ALA A 142 -12.63 -15.34 29.20
CA ALA A 142 -11.18 -15.29 29.22
C ALA A 142 -10.69 -13.85 28.96
N THR A 143 -9.68 -13.43 29.72
CA THR A 143 -8.98 -12.16 29.45
C THR A 143 -8.26 -12.26 28.10
N PRO A 144 -8.46 -11.31 27.18
CA PRO A 144 -7.79 -11.34 25.89
C PRO A 144 -6.28 -11.12 26.03
N LEU A 145 -5.52 -11.67 25.08
CA LEU A 145 -4.09 -11.45 24.96
C LEU A 145 -3.78 -10.49 23.81
N ASN A 146 -2.74 -9.69 23.99
CA ASN A 146 -2.26 -8.73 23.00
C ASN A 146 -1.28 -9.43 22.03
N VAL A 147 -1.64 -9.54 20.75
CA VAL A 147 -0.87 -10.29 19.74
C VAL A 147 0.03 -9.36 18.91
N SER A 148 -0.50 -8.25 18.41
CA SER A 148 0.26 -7.29 17.59
C SER A 148 -0.22 -5.85 17.82
N PRO A 149 0.65 -4.82 17.84
CA PRO A 149 2.10 -4.91 17.93
C PRO A 149 2.53 -5.72 19.16
N ALA A 150 3.54 -6.57 18.97
CA ALA A 150 4.06 -7.41 20.04
C ALA A 150 4.77 -6.56 21.10
N SER A 151 4.95 -7.14 22.30
CA SER A 151 5.61 -6.45 23.41
C SER A 151 7.01 -5.98 23.02
N GLY A 152 7.27 -4.69 23.17
CA GLY A 152 8.56 -4.08 22.84
C GLY A 152 8.81 -3.91 21.33
N ALA A 153 7.81 -4.08 20.46
CA ALA A 153 7.96 -3.83 19.04
C ALA A 153 8.45 -2.39 18.78
N THR A 154 9.38 -2.22 17.86
CA THR A 154 9.93 -0.91 17.44
C THR A 154 9.67 -0.67 15.97
N GLY A 155 9.73 0.58 15.51
CA GLY A 155 9.53 0.89 14.09
C GLY A 155 8.09 0.74 13.62
N VAL A 156 7.12 0.79 14.55
CA VAL A 156 5.70 0.63 14.22
C VAL A 156 5.23 1.87 13.43
N ASN A 157 4.74 1.64 12.21
CA ASN A 157 4.25 2.66 11.30
C ASN A 157 2.72 2.85 11.40
N THR A 158 2.23 3.97 10.89
CA THR A 158 0.79 4.25 10.69
C THR A 158 0.34 3.92 9.25
N PRO A 159 -0.90 3.45 9.04
CA PRO A 159 -1.87 3.07 10.08
C PRO A 159 -1.40 1.80 10.81
N THR A 160 -1.54 1.79 12.13
CA THR A 160 -1.18 0.63 12.98
C THR A 160 -2.42 -0.19 13.26
N THR A 161 -2.34 -1.51 13.12
CA THR A 161 -3.42 -2.44 13.49
C THR A 161 -3.08 -3.12 14.82
N LEU A 162 -3.92 -2.92 15.83
CA LEU A 162 -3.91 -3.70 17.07
C LEU A 162 -4.64 -5.02 16.85
N GLN A 163 -4.07 -6.11 17.33
CA GLN A 163 -4.59 -7.46 17.15
C GLN A 163 -4.60 -8.17 18.50
N GLY A 164 -5.78 -8.57 18.95
CA GLY A 164 -5.98 -9.37 20.15
C GLY A 164 -6.16 -10.86 19.83
N SER A 165 -6.17 -11.69 20.87
CA SER A 165 -6.47 -13.12 20.77
C SER A 165 -7.93 -13.38 20.40
N THR A 166 -8.24 -14.63 20.06
CA THR A 166 -9.62 -15.08 19.87
C THR A 166 -10.44 -14.89 21.15
N PHE A 167 -11.73 -14.59 20.99
CA PHE A 167 -12.68 -14.53 22.10
C PHE A 167 -12.94 -15.94 22.64
N ALA A 168 -12.93 -16.10 23.96
CA ALA A 168 -13.24 -17.36 24.61
C ALA A 168 -14.15 -17.13 25.83
N SER A 169 -15.20 -17.95 25.93
CA SER A 169 -16.13 -17.98 27.06
C SER A 169 -16.29 -19.42 27.55
N VAL A 170 -16.49 -19.58 28.86
CA VAL A 170 -16.77 -20.89 29.49
C VAL A 170 -18.16 -21.44 29.16
N TYR A 171 -19.08 -20.58 28.69
CA TYR A 171 -20.43 -21.00 28.31
C TYR A 171 -20.52 -21.25 26.81
N VAL A 172 -20.92 -22.48 26.45
CA VAL A 172 -21.22 -22.85 25.07
C VAL A 172 -22.34 -21.96 24.51
N GLY A 173 -22.13 -21.42 23.30
CA GLY A 173 -23.08 -20.53 22.63
C GLY A 173 -22.99 -19.05 23.02
N ASN A 174 -22.09 -18.67 23.94
CA ASN A 174 -21.81 -17.26 24.24
C ASN A 174 -20.91 -16.67 23.14
N THR A 175 -21.33 -15.57 22.53
CA THR A 175 -20.66 -15.00 21.36
C THR A 175 -19.98 -13.67 21.69
N HIS A 176 -19.00 -13.30 20.86
CA HIS A 176 -18.29 -12.02 20.98
C HIS A 176 -19.17 -10.89 20.46
N ALA A 177 -19.66 -10.02 21.36
CA ALA A 177 -20.58 -8.94 21.00
C ALA A 177 -19.89 -7.60 20.75
N ASN A 178 -18.93 -7.24 21.61
CA ASN A 178 -18.23 -5.95 21.52
C ASN A 178 -16.76 -6.06 21.92
N SER A 179 -15.97 -5.11 21.45
CA SER A 179 -14.58 -4.91 21.88
C SER A 179 -14.38 -3.46 22.34
N GLN A 180 -13.38 -3.24 23.18
CA GLN A 180 -12.90 -1.91 23.52
C GLN A 180 -11.38 -1.90 23.57
N TRP A 181 -10.77 -0.92 22.91
CA TRP A 181 -9.34 -0.77 22.73
C TRP A 181 -8.89 0.56 23.31
N GLN A 182 -7.82 0.55 24.09
CA GLN A 182 -7.22 1.75 24.65
C GLN A 182 -5.74 1.83 24.34
N ILE A 183 -5.27 3.05 24.12
CA ILE A 183 -3.85 3.38 23.96
C ILE A 183 -3.51 4.50 24.93
N ASN A 184 -2.30 4.48 25.48
CA ASN A 184 -1.77 5.53 26.32
C ASN A 184 -0.24 5.60 26.25
N THR A 185 0.35 6.67 26.78
CA THR A 185 1.81 6.80 26.97
C THR A 185 2.29 6.19 28.31
N ALA A 186 1.37 5.67 29.15
CA ALA A 186 1.65 5.04 30.45
C ALA A 186 0.66 3.89 30.80
N ASN A 187 1.02 2.98 31.73
CA ASN A 187 0.40 1.62 31.92
C ASN A 187 -0.75 1.67 32.87
N ALA A 188 -0.84 2.76 33.59
CA ALA A 188 -1.93 2.99 34.49
C ALA A 188 -3.22 3.31 33.72
N PHE A 189 -3.14 3.74 32.44
CA PHE A 189 -4.30 4.15 31.63
C PHE A 189 -5.24 5.13 32.35
N HIS A 190 -4.69 6.01 33.19
CA HIS A 190 -5.41 7.19 33.65
C HIS A 190 -5.62 8.11 32.44
N SER A 191 -6.88 8.41 32.10
CA SER A 191 -7.25 9.25 30.94
C SER A 191 -6.52 8.84 29.65
N PRO A 192 -6.90 7.71 29.04
CA PRO A 192 -6.22 7.21 27.84
C PRO A 192 -6.24 8.26 26.72
N ILE A 193 -5.11 8.43 26.02
CA ILE A 193 -5.03 9.34 24.86
C ILE A 193 -5.98 8.89 23.73
N HIS A 194 -6.32 7.60 23.71
CA HIS A 194 -7.28 7.04 22.78
C HIS A 194 -8.07 5.90 23.42
N ASP A 195 -9.38 5.94 23.22
CA ASP A 195 -10.33 4.91 23.60
C ASP A 195 -11.30 4.71 22.44
N SER A 196 -11.40 3.50 21.91
CA SER A 196 -12.34 3.19 20.82
C SER A 196 -13.81 3.34 21.25
N GLY A 197 -14.08 3.39 22.55
CA GLY A 197 -15.39 3.10 23.10
C GLY A 197 -15.80 1.65 22.82
N SER A 198 -17.05 1.32 23.14
CA SER A 198 -17.61 0.00 22.83
C SER A 198 -17.93 -0.11 21.34
N ILE A 199 -17.09 -0.84 20.60
CA ILE A 199 -17.28 -1.12 19.17
C ILE A 199 -17.82 -2.54 18.95
N ALA A 200 -18.27 -2.88 17.74
CA ALA A 200 -18.69 -4.24 17.40
C ALA A 200 -17.57 -5.27 17.66
N GLY A 201 -17.95 -6.49 18.05
CA GLY A 201 -17.03 -7.56 18.43
C GLY A 201 -16.01 -7.86 17.34
N SER A 202 -14.77 -7.44 17.57
CA SER A 202 -13.64 -7.62 16.66
C SER A 202 -12.38 -7.95 17.44
N ILE A 203 -11.56 -8.84 16.90
CA ILE A 203 -10.22 -9.14 17.44
C ILE A 203 -9.15 -8.24 16.83
N SER A 204 -9.53 -7.33 15.93
CA SER A 204 -8.64 -6.41 15.21
C SER A 204 -9.16 -4.97 15.28
N TYR A 205 -8.25 -4.02 15.43
CA TYR A 205 -8.57 -2.60 15.50
C TYR A 205 -7.50 -1.75 14.81
N VAL A 206 -7.90 -1.00 13.78
CA VAL A 206 -7.02 -0.03 13.13
C VAL A 206 -7.03 1.25 13.97
N VAL A 207 -5.86 1.64 14.46
CA VAL A 207 -5.67 2.87 15.24
C VAL A 207 -5.96 4.07 14.33
N PRO A 208 -6.84 5.00 14.72
CA PRO A 208 -7.09 6.21 13.96
C PRO A 208 -5.84 7.06 13.79
N ASN A 209 -5.74 7.74 12.64
CA ASN A 209 -4.65 8.65 12.37
C ASN A 209 -4.62 9.81 13.38
N GLY A 210 -3.42 10.31 13.68
CA GLY A 210 -3.20 11.38 14.66
C GLY A 210 -3.18 10.95 16.13
N VAL A 211 -3.56 9.71 16.46
CA VAL A 211 -3.43 9.17 17.83
C VAL A 211 -1.96 8.92 18.21
N LEU A 212 -1.17 8.46 17.24
CA LEU A 212 0.23 8.12 17.43
C LEU A 212 1.12 9.25 16.89
N SER A 213 2.23 9.49 17.58
CA SER A 213 3.32 10.38 17.17
C SER A 213 4.57 9.55 16.86
N PRO A 214 5.45 10.00 15.94
CA PRO A 214 6.70 9.30 15.64
C PRO A 214 7.65 9.28 16.85
N SER A 215 8.63 8.38 16.85
CA SER A 215 9.65 8.25 17.90
C SER A 215 9.09 8.18 19.34
N THR A 216 7.88 7.65 19.52
CA THR A 216 7.15 7.69 20.79
C THR A 216 6.78 6.27 21.24
N GLN A 217 6.96 6.00 22.53
CA GLN A 217 6.53 4.73 23.13
C GLN A 217 5.07 4.84 23.57
N TYR A 218 4.26 3.84 23.19
CA TYR A 218 2.85 3.71 23.53
C TYR A 218 2.54 2.34 24.09
N TRP A 219 1.61 2.28 25.02
CA TRP A 219 1.12 1.05 25.62
C TRP A 219 -0.36 0.88 25.27
N TRP A 220 -0.77 -0.33 24.93
CA TRP A 220 -2.14 -0.63 24.52
C TRP A 220 -2.75 -1.81 25.28
N ARG A 221 -4.07 -1.82 25.38
CA ARG A 221 -4.85 -2.90 26.00
C ARG A 221 -6.22 -3.05 25.35
N VAL A 222 -6.79 -4.25 25.47
CA VAL A 222 -8.11 -4.60 24.92
C VAL A 222 -8.94 -5.37 25.94
N ARG A 223 -10.26 -5.25 25.88
CA ARG A 223 -11.21 -6.14 26.55
C ARG A 223 -12.37 -6.50 25.62
N TYR A 224 -13.00 -7.64 25.89
CA TYR A 224 -14.12 -8.13 25.09
C TYR A 224 -15.41 -8.19 25.90
N ARG A 225 -16.54 -8.07 25.22
CA ARG A 225 -17.88 -8.22 25.79
C ARG A 225 -18.59 -9.41 25.17
N SER A 226 -19.26 -10.18 26.00
CA SER A 226 -20.12 -11.26 25.54
C SER A 226 -21.49 -10.78 25.06
N SER A 227 -22.21 -11.62 24.33
CA SER A 227 -23.61 -11.39 23.96
C SER A 227 -24.57 -11.36 25.15
N ARG A 228 -24.12 -11.81 26.32
CA ARG A 228 -24.83 -11.68 27.60
C ARG A 228 -24.58 -10.34 28.31
N GLY A 229 -23.70 -9.51 27.75
CA GLY A 229 -23.44 -8.16 28.25
C GLY A 229 -22.32 -8.05 29.28
N THR A 230 -21.67 -9.16 29.64
CA THR A 230 -20.52 -9.21 30.56
C THR A 230 -19.25 -8.79 29.84
N TRP A 231 -18.40 -7.99 30.50
CA TRP A 231 -17.07 -7.62 30.01
C TRP A 231 -15.99 -8.51 30.64
N SER A 232 -14.97 -8.89 29.86
CA SER A 232 -13.75 -9.47 30.40
C SER A 232 -12.96 -8.43 31.21
N ALA A 233 -11.98 -8.90 31.98
CA ALA A 233 -10.90 -8.03 32.43
C ALA A 233 -10.15 -7.43 31.22
N TRP A 234 -9.46 -6.32 31.45
CA TRP A 234 -8.54 -5.76 30.46
C TRP A 234 -7.31 -6.66 30.30
N SER A 235 -6.82 -6.78 29.07
CA SER A 235 -5.56 -7.43 28.78
C SER A 235 -4.40 -6.73 29.49
N ARG A 236 -3.30 -7.48 29.69
CA ARG A 236 -2.03 -6.90 30.17
C ARG A 236 -1.58 -5.82 29.18
N ALA A 237 -1.29 -4.63 29.69
CA ALA A 237 -0.79 -3.52 28.90
C ALA A 237 0.48 -3.90 28.14
N THR A 238 0.51 -3.71 26.82
CA THR A 238 1.64 -4.11 25.97
C THR A 238 2.32 -2.88 25.36
N PRO A 239 3.65 -2.72 25.53
CA PRO A 239 4.39 -1.59 24.97
C PRO A 239 4.77 -1.81 23.50
N PHE A 240 4.82 -0.72 22.73
CA PHE A 240 5.50 -0.63 21.44
C PHE A 240 6.05 0.78 21.22
N THR A 241 6.99 0.94 20.29
CA THR A 241 7.62 2.21 19.92
C THR A 241 7.40 2.47 18.42
N THR A 242 6.90 3.66 18.10
CA THR A 242 6.64 4.07 16.72
C THR A 242 7.93 4.32 15.94
N ALA A 243 7.83 4.29 14.61
CA ALA A 243 8.95 4.59 13.72
C ALA A 243 9.46 6.03 13.91
N ALA A 244 10.73 6.27 13.53
CA ALA A 244 11.38 7.57 13.66
C ALA A 244 10.65 8.68 12.91
N ALA A 245 10.01 8.31 11.81
CA ALA A 245 8.99 9.06 11.10
C ALA A 245 7.92 8.05 10.67
N PHE A 246 6.65 8.44 10.67
CA PHE A 246 5.68 7.71 9.87
C PHE A 246 6.00 7.96 8.41
N GLY A 247 5.85 6.93 7.56
CA GLY A 247 6.00 7.07 6.12
C GLY A 247 4.99 8.09 5.60
N GLN A 248 5.34 9.37 5.68
CA GLN A 248 4.58 10.52 5.22
C GLN A 248 4.84 10.77 3.73
N TYR A 249 5.99 10.26 3.28
CA TYR A 249 6.51 10.47 1.96
C TYR A 249 6.72 9.14 1.25
N ILE A 250 6.53 9.15 -0.07
CA ILE A 250 7.11 8.10 -0.91
C ILE A 250 8.65 8.22 -0.89
N PRO A 251 9.39 7.12 -1.12
CA PRO A 251 10.82 7.21 -1.35
C PRO A 251 11.13 8.20 -2.47
N VAL A 252 12.18 9.01 -2.31
CA VAL A 252 12.62 9.93 -3.37
C VAL A 252 12.93 9.10 -4.63
N PRO A 253 12.22 9.33 -5.76
CA PRO A 253 12.42 8.55 -6.97
C PRO A 253 13.83 8.73 -7.54
N ALA A 254 14.33 7.69 -8.22
CA ALA A 254 15.56 7.79 -8.99
C ALA A 254 15.48 8.95 -10.00
N ALA A 255 16.63 9.59 -10.26
CA ALA A 255 16.70 10.72 -11.19
C ALA A 255 16.15 10.35 -12.58
N THR A 256 15.50 11.31 -13.23
CA THR A 256 15.04 11.14 -14.61
C THR A 256 16.24 10.97 -15.54
N PRO A 257 16.25 9.97 -16.44
CA PRO A 257 17.30 9.85 -17.44
C PRO A 257 17.47 11.13 -18.26
N ALA A 258 18.72 11.48 -18.56
CA ALA A 258 19.05 12.73 -19.26
C ALA A 258 18.60 12.76 -20.72
N SER A 259 18.37 11.58 -21.32
CA SER A 259 18.03 11.42 -22.74
C SER A 259 16.87 10.44 -22.88
N PHE A 260 16.01 10.70 -23.86
CA PHE A 260 14.98 9.74 -24.27
C PHE A 260 15.63 8.46 -24.80
N GLY A 261 14.95 7.33 -24.66
CA GLY A 261 15.42 6.02 -25.09
C GLY A 261 16.42 5.35 -24.13
N LYS A 262 16.86 6.02 -23.07
CA LYS A 262 17.72 5.41 -22.05
C LYS A 262 16.95 4.36 -21.22
N ALA A 263 17.63 3.25 -20.96
CA ALA A 263 17.11 2.16 -20.13
C ALA A 263 16.84 2.66 -18.71
N PHE A 264 15.64 2.41 -18.21
CA PHE A 264 15.20 2.85 -16.89
C PHE A 264 14.07 1.96 -16.39
N GLN A 265 14.23 1.42 -15.18
CA GLN A 265 13.20 0.66 -14.45
C GLN A 265 12.47 -0.39 -15.30
N GLY A 266 13.25 -1.23 -15.99
CA GLY A 266 12.74 -2.35 -16.79
C GLY A 266 12.30 -2.01 -18.21
N GLY A 267 12.38 -0.75 -18.64
CA GLY A 267 12.03 -0.31 -19.99
C GLY A 267 12.85 0.89 -20.47
N TYR A 268 12.28 1.71 -21.36
CA TYR A 268 12.95 2.87 -21.96
C TYR A 268 12.18 4.16 -21.74
N TYR A 269 12.89 5.20 -21.30
CA TYR A 269 12.29 6.49 -20.96
C TYR A 269 11.82 7.27 -22.20
N ALA A 270 10.53 7.65 -22.24
CA ALA A 270 9.89 8.28 -23.39
C ALA A 270 9.45 9.73 -23.16
N GLY A 271 9.57 10.27 -21.94
CA GLY A 271 9.14 11.63 -21.61
C GLY A 271 8.33 11.71 -20.33
N LEU A 272 7.81 12.90 -20.01
CA LEU A 272 7.03 13.15 -18.80
C LEU A 272 5.59 13.52 -19.14
N ILE A 273 4.66 13.12 -18.28
CA ILE A 273 3.25 13.51 -18.34
C ILE A 273 2.75 13.93 -16.95
N TRP A 274 1.93 14.97 -16.90
CA TRP A 274 1.27 15.44 -15.69
C TRP A 274 0.01 14.63 -15.41
N GLN A 275 -0.11 14.13 -14.18
CA GLN A 275 -1.25 13.31 -13.74
C GLN A 275 -1.71 13.67 -12.33
N GLU A 276 -3.00 13.48 -12.07
CA GLU A 276 -3.62 13.75 -10.78
C GLU A 276 -3.18 12.68 -9.77
N ILE A 277 -2.67 13.11 -8.62
CA ILE A 277 -2.32 12.23 -7.51
C ILE A 277 -3.23 12.43 -6.31
N ALA A 278 -3.84 13.61 -6.17
CA ALA A 278 -4.78 13.94 -5.10
C ALA A 278 -5.74 15.05 -5.50
N ARG A 279 -6.78 15.23 -4.69
CA ARG A 279 -7.78 16.28 -4.82
C ARG A 279 -7.91 17.07 -3.52
N ALA A 280 -8.31 18.33 -3.64
CA ALA A 280 -8.61 19.19 -2.51
C ALA A 280 -9.85 20.05 -2.78
N THR A 281 -10.91 19.81 -2.00
CA THR A 281 -12.20 20.50 -2.12
C THR A 281 -12.37 21.56 -1.03
N HIS A 282 -11.47 22.54 -1.00
CA HIS A 282 -11.59 23.70 -0.12
C HIS A 282 -11.35 24.99 -0.91
N SER A 283 -11.99 26.06 -0.47
CA SER A 283 -11.82 27.38 -1.08
C SER A 283 -10.39 27.89 -0.89
N LYS A 284 -9.75 28.34 -1.98
CA LYS A 284 -8.43 28.95 -1.98
C LYS A 284 -8.32 30.02 -3.06
N ALA A 285 -7.82 31.19 -2.69
CA ALA A 285 -7.51 32.27 -3.63
C ALA A 285 -6.11 32.06 -4.23
N ILE A 286 -5.98 32.25 -5.54
CA ILE A 286 -4.69 32.30 -6.23
C ILE A 286 -3.96 33.56 -5.79
N ALA A 287 -2.84 33.36 -5.12
CA ALA A 287 -1.94 34.41 -4.68
C ALA A 287 -0.51 33.88 -4.66
N THR A 288 0.44 34.76 -4.97
CA THR A 288 1.85 34.49 -4.71
C THR A 288 2.10 34.52 -3.20
N GLY A 289 2.86 33.54 -2.69
CA GLY A 289 3.21 33.46 -1.28
C GLY A 289 4.27 32.39 -1.04
N ALA A 290 5.10 32.55 0.00
CA ALA A 290 6.24 31.64 0.24
C ALA A 290 5.82 30.21 0.65
N SER A 291 4.59 30.00 1.13
CA SER A 291 4.06 28.67 1.41
C SER A 291 2.53 28.68 1.37
N VAL A 292 1.96 27.65 0.76
CA VAL A 292 0.51 27.46 0.63
C VAL A 292 0.17 26.05 1.11
N VAL A 293 -0.80 25.96 2.03
CA VAL A 293 -1.38 24.70 2.49
C VAL A 293 -2.66 24.40 1.70
N PHE A 294 -2.76 23.15 1.23
CA PHE A 294 -3.94 22.52 0.67
C PHE A 294 -4.43 21.42 1.61
N THR A 295 -5.73 21.44 1.93
CA THR A 295 -6.38 20.34 2.66
C THR A 295 -6.95 19.34 1.65
N LEU A 296 -6.32 18.19 1.54
CA LEU A 296 -6.73 17.12 0.63
C LEU A 296 -8.06 16.50 1.04
N ASP A 297 -8.78 15.93 0.07
CA ASP A 297 -9.99 15.17 0.32
C ASP A 297 -9.66 13.91 1.16
N PRO A 298 -10.57 13.42 2.03
CA PRO A 298 -10.26 12.36 3.00
C PRO A 298 -9.70 11.05 2.43
N GLU A 299 -10.00 10.73 1.16
CA GLU A 299 -9.49 9.54 0.48
C GLU A 299 -7.98 9.63 0.14
N TYR A 300 -7.39 10.83 0.22
CA TYR A 300 -5.97 11.09 -0.03
C TYR A 300 -5.18 11.36 1.26
N ASP A 301 -5.60 10.79 2.39
CA ASP A 301 -4.83 10.84 3.63
C ASP A 301 -3.44 10.22 3.44
N MET A 302 -2.41 11.07 3.48
CA MET A 302 -1.03 10.68 3.23
C MET A 302 -0.41 9.89 4.39
N PHE A 303 -1.09 9.78 5.53
CA PHE A 303 -0.74 8.79 6.56
C PHE A 303 -1.17 7.37 6.18
N VAL A 304 -2.17 7.23 5.30
CA VAL A 304 -2.66 5.93 4.82
C VAL A 304 -1.97 5.54 3.53
N LYS A 305 -1.85 6.49 2.60
CA LYS A 305 -1.24 6.29 1.28
C LYS A 305 -0.31 7.46 0.98
N PRO A 306 1.01 7.31 1.19
CA PRO A 306 1.97 8.35 0.85
C PRO A 306 1.93 8.63 -0.65
N LEU A 307 1.90 9.92 -1.02
CA LEU A 307 1.73 10.34 -2.42
C LEU A 307 2.93 11.12 -2.97
N VAL A 308 3.67 11.79 -2.09
CA VAL A 308 4.67 12.80 -2.46
C VAL A 308 5.96 12.63 -1.68
N TYR A 309 7.02 13.34 -2.07
CA TYR A 309 8.26 13.46 -1.30
C TYR A 309 8.66 14.93 -1.15
N VAL A 310 9.45 15.27 -0.12
CA VAL A 310 9.89 16.65 0.13
C VAL A 310 10.74 17.16 -1.03
N GLY A 311 10.46 18.38 -1.49
CA GLY A 311 11.11 18.99 -2.64
C GLY A 311 10.52 18.58 -4.00
N GLN A 312 9.55 17.65 -4.03
CA GLN A 312 8.88 17.28 -5.26
C GLN A 312 8.18 18.48 -5.89
N ARG A 313 8.34 18.66 -7.21
CA ARG A 313 7.62 19.70 -7.97
C ARG A 313 6.19 19.24 -8.24
N LEU A 314 5.22 20.07 -7.86
CA LEU A 314 3.80 19.86 -8.08
C LEU A 314 3.16 21.02 -8.84
N ASP A 315 2.10 20.71 -9.58
CA ASP A 315 1.18 21.67 -10.18
C ASP A 315 -0.21 21.45 -9.56
N VAL A 316 -0.69 22.41 -8.77
CA VAL A 316 -2.00 22.36 -8.13
C VAL A 316 -2.95 23.29 -8.87
N ARG A 317 -3.91 22.73 -9.60
CA ARG A 317 -4.74 23.45 -10.57
C ARG A 317 -6.22 23.21 -10.38
N SER A 318 -7.05 24.20 -10.72
CA SER A 318 -8.51 24.03 -10.74
C SER A 318 -8.88 22.95 -11.76
N ARG A 319 -9.73 22.00 -11.35
CA ARG A 319 -10.22 20.90 -12.19
C ARG A 319 -11.00 21.40 -13.38
N ALA A 320 -11.91 22.34 -13.15
CA ALA A 320 -12.73 22.91 -14.21
C ALA A 320 -11.92 23.82 -15.13
N ASN A 321 -10.93 24.54 -14.59
CA ASN A 321 -10.14 25.53 -15.34
C ASN A 321 -8.62 25.43 -15.05
N PRO A 322 -7.90 24.46 -15.63
CA PRO A 322 -6.48 24.18 -15.34
C PRO A 322 -5.49 25.33 -15.56
N GLY A 323 -5.90 26.39 -16.27
CA GLY A 323 -5.11 27.62 -16.40
C GLY A 323 -4.96 28.41 -15.10
N ASN A 324 -5.82 28.15 -14.12
CA ASN A 324 -5.80 28.72 -12.77
C ASN A 324 -5.10 27.75 -11.83
N ARG A 325 -3.86 28.05 -11.45
CA ARG A 325 -2.99 27.09 -10.75
C ARG A 325 -1.87 27.71 -9.93
N PHE A 326 -1.36 26.91 -9.01
CA PHE A 326 -0.12 27.11 -8.29
C PHE A 326 0.90 26.09 -8.77
N GLU A 327 2.15 26.52 -8.92
CA GLU A 327 3.26 25.61 -9.13
C GLU A 327 4.30 25.85 -8.05
N GLY A 328 4.83 24.75 -7.50
CA GLY A 328 5.70 24.83 -6.34
C GLY A 328 6.37 23.52 -6.00
N THR A 329 7.08 23.52 -4.86
CA THR A 329 7.77 22.34 -4.32
C THR A 329 7.16 21.92 -2.99
N VAL A 330 7.05 20.62 -2.75
CA VAL A 330 6.53 20.08 -1.49
C VAL A 330 7.45 20.47 -0.33
N VAL A 331 6.85 21.04 0.72
CA VAL A 331 7.53 21.39 1.98
C VAL A 331 7.18 20.36 3.04
N THR A 332 5.88 20.12 3.25
CA THR A 332 5.37 19.12 4.20
C THR A 332 4.13 18.42 3.66
N ALA A 333 3.85 17.20 4.13
CA ALA A 333 2.73 16.38 3.69
C ALA A 333 2.00 15.70 4.87
N ASP A 334 1.35 16.44 5.76
CA ASP A 334 0.88 15.95 7.07
C ASP A 334 -0.58 15.48 7.06
N GLY A 335 -0.79 14.16 6.94
CA GLY A 335 -2.11 13.56 6.81
C GLY A 335 -2.86 14.11 5.59
N LEU A 336 -3.85 14.98 5.84
CA LEU A 336 -4.60 15.70 4.80
C LEU A 336 -3.98 17.05 4.43
N ALA A 337 -2.98 17.55 5.13
CA ALA A 337 -2.38 18.86 4.88
C ALA A 337 -1.15 18.76 3.98
N LEU A 338 -1.28 19.17 2.72
CA LEU A 338 -0.17 19.29 1.79
C LEU A 338 0.30 20.75 1.72
N THR A 339 1.54 21.01 2.15
CA THR A 339 2.16 22.34 2.05
C THR A 339 3.13 22.38 0.88
N ILE A 340 2.94 23.35 -0.02
CA ILE A 340 3.88 23.64 -1.11
C ILE A 340 4.47 25.04 -0.95
N ASN A 341 5.75 25.20 -1.26
CA ASN A 341 6.40 26.48 -1.48
C ASN A 341 6.11 26.91 -2.92
N VAL A 342 5.31 27.96 -3.10
CA VAL A 342 4.84 28.39 -4.42
C VAL A 342 5.96 29.15 -5.14
N THR A 343 6.40 28.60 -6.26
CA THR A 343 7.41 29.22 -7.13
C THR A 343 6.77 30.12 -8.19
N SER A 344 5.55 29.79 -8.61
CA SER A 344 4.81 30.56 -9.62
C SER A 344 3.31 30.30 -9.51
N VAL A 345 2.51 31.22 -10.03
CA VAL A 345 1.06 31.07 -10.17
C VAL A 345 0.65 31.44 -11.59
N SER A 346 -0.50 30.92 -12.03
CA SER A 346 -1.15 31.31 -13.29
C SER A 346 -2.64 31.53 -13.03
N GLY A 347 -3.23 32.51 -13.70
CA GLY A 347 -4.63 32.89 -13.50
C GLY A 347 -4.85 33.75 -12.24
N SER A 348 -6.11 33.93 -11.89
CA SER A 348 -6.54 34.75 -10.74
C SER A 348 -7.91 34.30 -10.23
N GLY A 349 -8.23 34.60 -8.98
CA GLY A 349 -9.54 34.32 -8.38
C GLY A 349 -9.47 33.22 -7.32
N THR A 350 -10.64 32.77 -6.88
CA THR A 350 -10.80 31.79 -5.79
C THR A 350 -11.51 30.56 -6.31
N PHE A 351 -10.92 29.39 -6.09
CA PHE A 351 -11.45 28.10 -6.55
C PHE A 351 -11.53 27.11 -5.40
N SER A 352 -12.37 26.09 -5.56
CA SER A 352 -12.62 25.05 -4.55
C SER A 352 -12.56 23.63 -5.12
N ASP A 353 -11.96 23.47 -6.29
CA ASP A 353 -11.94 22.22 -7.06
C ASP A 353 -10.51 21.87 -7.49
N TRP A 354 -9.60 21.76 -6.54
CA TRP A 354 -8.17 21.59 -6.86
C TRP A 354 -7.82 20.13 -7.17
N SER A 355 -7.04 19.94 -8.24
CA SER A 355 -6.27 18.73 -8.51
C SER A 355 -4.81 18.99 -8.20
N VAL A 356 -4.21 18.10 -7.41
CA VAL A 356 -2.77 18.05 -7.19
C VAL A 356 -2.17 17.16 -8.27
N MET A 357 -1.34 17.75 -9.14
CA MET A 357 -0.67 17.02 -10.20
C MET A 357 0.80 16.80 -9.88
N ALA A 358 1.28 15.60 -10.22
CA ALA A 358 2.69 15.26 -10.27
C ALA A 358 3.10 14.87 -11.69
N ARG A 359 4.41 14.94 -11.97
CA ARG A 359 4.96 14.43 -13.22
C ARG A 359 5.25 12.94 -13.08
N PHE A 360 4.94 12.20 -14.13
CA PHE A 360 5.26 10.80 -14.28
C PHE A 360 6.11 10.60 -15.52
N ARG A 361 7.15 9.78 -15.40
CA ARG A 361 7.94 9.27 -16.53
C ARG A 361 7.11 8.21 -17.25
N CYS A 362 6.98 8.36 -18.57
CA CYS A 362 6.48 7.31 -19.45
C CYS A 362 7.64 6.36 -19.76
N ILE A 363 7.48 5.07 -19.48
CA ILE A 363 8.50 4.04 -19.66
C ILE A 363 7.92 2.95 -20.56
N VAL A 364 8.49 2.77 -21.75
CA VAL A 364 8.04 1.78 -22.73
C VAL A 364 8.68 0.44 -22.45
N ALA A 365 7.91 -0.63 -22.54
CA ALA A 365 8.44 -1.96 -22.34
C ALA A 365 9.45 -2.33 -23.46
N PRO A 366 10.48 -3.14 -23.17
CA PRO A 366 11.38 -3.67 -24.18
C PRO A 366 10.64 -4.58 -25.17
N LYS A 367 11.06 -4.55 -26.45
CA LYS A 367 10.47 -5.36 -27.52
C LYS A 367 10.44 -6.85 -27.19
N SER A 368 11.49 -7.36 -26.54
CA SER A 368 11.66 -8.79 -26.24
C SER A 368 10.67 -9.33 -25.21
N SER A 369 10.09 -8.48 -24.37
CA SER A 369 9.33 -8.92 -23.18
C SER A 369 7.98 -8.22 -23.00
N GLY A 370 7.76 -7.08 -23.63
CA GLY A 370 6.52 -6.30 -23.49
C GLY A 370 5.77 -6.07 -24.78
N ARG A 371 6.04 -6.89 -25.80
CA ARG A 371 5.36 -6.88 -27.09
C ARG A 371 4.50 -8.11 -27.26
N LEU A 372 3.28 -7.94 -27.78
CA LEU A 372 2.47 -9.06 -28.26
C LEU A 372 3.07 -9.70 -29.51
N THR A 373 3.16 -11.03 -29.48
CA THR A 373 3.56 -11.87 -30.62
C THR A 373 2.38 -12.59 -31.26
N ASP A 374 1.19 -12.46 -30.68
CA ASP A 374 -0.06 -13.07 -31.10
C ASP A 374 -1.18 -12.03 -31.23
N TRP A 375 -2.26 -12.42 -31.91
CA TRP A 375 -3.41 -11.55 -32.14
C TRP A 375 -4.26 -11.37 -30.87
N ARG A 376 -4.61 -10.14 -30.50
CA ARG A 376 -5.54 -9.84 -29.38
C ARG A 376 -6.36 -8.56 -29.64
N ALA A 377 -7.68 -8.67 -29.51
CA ALA A 377 -8.56 -7.50 -29.53
C ALA A 377 -8.52 -6.72 -28.21
N LEU A 378 -8.81 -5.41 -28.25
CA LEU A 378 -9.12 -4.67 -27.03
C LEU A 378 -10.41 -5.20 -26.41
N LYS A 379 -11.46 -5.37 -27.23
CA LYS A 379 -12.77 -5.90 -26.83
C LYS A 379 -13.37 -6.73 -27.96
N PRO A 380 -13.57 -8.05 -27.78
CA PRO A 380 -14.26 -8.88 -28.77
C PRO A 380 -15.75 -8.55 -28.77
N GLY A 381 -16.22 -7.85 -29.80
CA GLY A 381 -17.63 -7.48 -29.99
C GLY A 381 -17.93 -6.00 -29.84
N GLY A 382 -19.14 -5.60 -30.26
CA GLY A 382 -19.56 -4.20 -30.23
C GLY A 382 -20.14 -3.79 -28.89
N GLY A 383 -19.54 -2.80 -28.22
CA GLY A 383 -20.06 -2.23 -26.98
C GLY A 383 -19.14 -1.16 -26.42
N ALA A 384 -19.72 -0.17 -25.72
CA ALA A 384 -18.96 0.93 -25.13
C ALA A 384 -17.87 0.43 -24.16
N LEU A 385 -16.76 1.18 -24.08
CA LEU A 385 -15.73 1.00 -23.07
C LEU A 385 -16.18 1.64 -21.73
N PRO A 386 -15.54 1.29 -20.60
CA PRO A 386 -15.82 1.94 -19.32
C PRO A 386 -15.64 3.46 -19.41
N ALA A 387 -16.49 4.22 -18.70
CA ALA A 387 -16.45 5.70 -18.72
C ALA A 387 -15.07 6.28 -18.32
N ALA A 388 -14.33 5.59 -17.46
CA ALA A 388 -12.98 5.97 -17.06
C ALA A 388 -11.94 5.88 -18.19
N CYS A 389 -12.27 5.25 -19.32
CA CYS A 389 -11.43 5.26 -20.51
C CYS A 389 -11.49 6.60 -21.26
N VAL A 390 -12.40 7.50 -20.93
CA VAL A 390 -12.45 8.84 -21.55
C VAL A 390 -11.39 9.74 -20.89
N THR A 391 -10.12 9.59 -21.27
CA THR A 391 -8.99 10.36 -20.72
C THR A 391 -7.80 10.42 -21.68
N LEU A 392 -7.27 11.58 -22.06
CA LEU A 392 -6.15 11.57 -23.02
C LEU A 392 -4.80 11.26 -22.40
N THR A 393 -4.69 11.31 -21.06
CA THR A 393 -3.41 11.22 -20.37
C THR A 393 -3.24 9.93 -19.60
N ASP A 394 -4.31 9.33 -19.05
CA ASP A 394 -4.19 8.24 -18.06
C ASP A 394 -4.52 6.85 -18.60
N GLY A 395 -3.53 6.21 -19.24
CA GLY A 395 -3.68 4.85 -19.77
C GLY A 395 -3.84 3.81 -18.67
N LEU A 396 -3.25 4.05 -17.50
CA LEU A 396 -3.34 3.12 -16.36
C LEU A 396 -4.78 3.08 -15.81
N LEU A 397 -5.42 4.24 -15.65
CA LEU A 397 -6.82 4.35 -15.24
C LEU A 397 -7.72 3.60 -16.22
N ALA A 398 -7.55 3.85 -17.52
CA ALA A 398 -8.33 3.20 -18.56
C ALA A 398 -8.14 1.68 -18.58
N THR A 399 -6.88 1.22 -18.53
CA THR A 399 -6.55 -0.22 -18.52
C THR A 399 -7.12 -0.92 -17.29
N ASN A 400 -6.99 -0.32 -16.11
CA ASN A 400 -7.55 -0.89 -14.88
C ASN A 400 -9.08 -0.91 -14.91
N ALA A 401 -9.72 0.11 -15.49
CA ALA A 401 -11.18 0.12 -15.66
C ALA A 401 -11.65 -1.01 -16.57
N MET A 402 -10.94 -1.29 -17.67
CA MET A 402 -11.23 -2.44 -18.54
C MET A 402 -11.07 -3.77 -17.79
N VAL A 403 -9.98 -3.93 -17.03
CA VAL A 403 -9.75 -5.15 -16.23
C VAL A 403 -10.81 -5.35 -15.13
N ALA A 404 -11.37 -4.26 -14.59
CA ALA A 404 -12.45 -4.33 -13.61
C ALA A 404 -13.84 -4.59 -14.25
N ASP A 405 -14.06 -4.15 -15.49
CA ASP A 405 -15.34 -4.24 -16.19
C ASP A 405 -15.60 -5.62 -16.83
N GLY A 406 -14.55 -6.41 -17.08
CA GLY A 406 -14.68 -7.76 -17.64
C GLY A 406 -13.40 -8.58 -17.52
N ASP A 407 -13.43 -9.84 -17.95
CA ASP A 407 -12.28 -10.75 -17.90
C ASP A 407 -11.42 -10.70 -19.18
N ALA A 408 -10.44 -11.61 -19.30
CA ALA A 408 -9.56 -11.70 -20.47
C ALA A 408 -10.27 -12.12 -21.77
N THR A 409 -11.54 -12.54 -21.72
CA THR A 409 -12.37 -12.76 -22.91
C THR A 409 -13.07 -11.48 -23.35
N VAL A 410 -13.41 -10.59 -22.41
CA VAL A 410 -14.03 -9.29 -22.68
C VAL A 410 -12.99 -8.24 -23.03
N TYR A 411 -11.86 -8.19 -22.30
CA TYR A 411 -10.77 -7.24 -22.55
C TYR A 411 -9.38 -7.91 -22.67
N PRO A 412 -9.15 -8.75 -23.71
CA PRO A 412 -7.93 -9.55 -23.84
C PRO A 412 -6.63 -8.74 -23.75
N LEU A 413 -6.60 -7.56 -24.38
CA LEU A 413 -5.42 -6.71 -24.43
C LEU A 413 -5.12 -6.03 -23.08
N ALA A 414 -6.16 -5.59 -22.35
CA ALA A 414 -5.99 -4.94 -21.05
C ALA A 414 -5.50 -5.96 -20.00
N HIS A 415 -6.09 -7.16 -19.98
CA HIS A 415 -5.65 -8.25 -19.12
C HIS A 415 -4.25 -8.73 -19.46
N TRP A 416 -3.89 -8.82 -20.74
CA TRP A 416 -2.51 -9.11 -21.15
C TRP A 416 -1.54 -8.10 -20.55
N ALA A 417 -1.77 -6.79 -20.76
CA ALA A 417 -0.87 -5.76 -20.28
C ALA A 417 -0.71 -5.80 -18.76
N ARG A 418 -1.81 -5.98 -18.01
CA ARG A 418 -1.77 -6.05 -16.55
C ARG A 418 -1.10 -7.30 -15.99
N ASN A 419 -1.04 -8.38 -16.76
CA ASN A 419 -0.38 -9.64 -16.37
C ASN A 419 1.13 -9.66 -16.68
N LEU A 420 1.68 -8.64 -17.33
CA LEU A 420 3.11 -8.58 -17.63
C LEU A 420 3.94 -8.38 -16.35
N THR A 421 5.06 -9.11 -16.28
CA THR A 421 6.13 -8.87 -15.30
C THR A 421 7.45 -8.71 -16.05
N ILE A 422 7.99 -7.50 -16.08
CA ILE A 422 9.18 -7.15 -16.86
C ILE A 422 10.15 -6.37 -15.96
N GLY A 423 11.40 -6.81 -15.88
CA GLY A 423 12.43 -6.17 -15.06
C GLY A 423 12.07 -6.10 -13.56
N GLY A 424 11.25 -7.03 -13.06
CA GLY A 424 10.74 -7.04 -11.68
C GLY A 424 9.50 -6.17 -11.43
N TYR A 425 8.94 -5.52 -12.46
CA TYR A 425 7.79 -4.62 -12.34
C TYR A 425 6.51 -5.25 -12.90
N THR A 426 5.39 -5.02 -12.22
CA THR A 426 4.06 -5.62 -12.49
C THR A 426 2.96 -4.59 -12.81
N ASP A 427 3.34 -3.34 -12.97
CA ASP A 427 2.46 -2.17 -13.17
C ASP A 427 2.37 -1.74 -14.65
N TRP A 428 2.52 -2.68 -15.58
CA TRP A 428 2.42 -2.46 -17.03
C TRP A 428 0.97 -2.29 -17.49
N TYR A 429 0.72 -1.38 -18.43
CA TYR A 429 -0.62 -1.01 -18.91
C TYR A 429 -0.60 -0.53 -20.37
N LEU A 430 -1.80 -0.31 -20.94
CA LEU A 430 -1.96 0.21 -22.30
C LEU A 430 -1.89 1.74 -22.31
N PRO A 431 -1.04 2.36 -23.16
CA PRO A 431 -0.87 3.81 -23.16
C PRO A 431 -2.16 4.56 -23.54
N ALA A 432 -2.39 5.70 -22.89
CA ALA A 432 -3.32 6.72 -23.37
C ALA A 432 -2.73 7.50 -24.55
N ARG A 433 -3.58 8.27 -25.23
CA ARG A 433 -3.24 9.03 -26.45
C ARG A 433 -2.03 9.94 -26.28
N ASP A 434 -1.94 10.68 -25.18
CA ASP A 434 -0.84 11.61 -24.92
C ASP A 434 0.44 10.88 -24.52
N GLU A 435 0.32 9.71 -23.89
CA GLU A 435 1.46 8.87 -23.52
C GLU A 435 2.06 8.21 -24.77
N ILE A 436 1.22 7.71 -25.70
CA ILE A 436 1.71 7.15 -26.97
C ILE A 436 2.31 8.23 -27.87
N GLU A 437 1.78 9.45 -27.84
CA GLU A 437 2.36 10.56 -28.59
C GLU A 437 3.78 10.91 -28.09
N LEU A 438 4.01 10.86 -26.77
CA LEU A 438 5.36 11.03 -26.21
C LEU A 438 6.33 9.95 -26.71
N ILE A 439 5.88 8.70 -26.70
CA ILE A 439 6.64 7.56 -27.20
C ILE A 439 7.01 7.77 -28.66
N ALA A 440 6.02 8.10 -29.49
CA ALA A 440 6.24 8.25 -30.92
C ALA A 440 7.12 9.45 -31.27
N ARG A 441 7.05 10.57 -30.52
CA ARG A 441 7.86 11.76 -30.82
C ARG A 441 9.29 11.67 -30.33
N ASN A 442 9.50 11.03 -29.17
CA ASN A 442 10.80 11.06 -28.50
C ASN A 442 11.65 9.83 -28.80
N LEU A 443 11.04 8.73 -29.27
CA LEU A 443 11.74 7.47 -29.55
C LEU A 443 11.73 7.07 -31.03
N ASN A 444 11.04 7.81 -31.91
CA ASN A 444 11.02 7.54 -33.34
C ASN A 444 11.86 8.57 -34.10
N ASN A 445 12.54 8.14 -35.16
CA ASN A 445 13.43 8.98 -35.98
C ASN A 445 12.71 9.75 -37.10
N ASP A 446 11.38 9.74 -37.07
CA ASP A 446 10.56 9.96 -38.24
C ASP A 446 9.54 11.06 -37.89
N ASP A 447 9.50 12.13 -38.70
CA ASP A 447 8.70 13.37 -38.58
C ASP A 447 7.16 13.20 -38.71
N TYR A 448 6.63 12.07 -38.26
CA TYR A 448 5.30 11.58 -38.66
C TYR A 448 4.12 12.14 -37.85
N CYS A 449 4.34 13.13 -37.00
CA CYS A 449 3.23 13.92 -36.48
C CYS A 449 2.87 15.06 -37.44
N THR A 450 2.25 14.76 -38.57
CA THR A 450 1.69 15.84 -39.39
C THR A 450 0.65 16.59 -38.55
N VAL A 451 1.01 17.81 -38.14
CA VAL A 451 0.18 18.72 -37.35
C VAL A 451 -1.12 18.97 -38.12
N GLY A 452 -2.27 18.84 -37.47
CA GLY A 452 -3.55 19.32 -38.01
C GLY A 452 -4.68 18.31 -38.20
N GLN A 453 -4.53 17.06 -37.73
CA GLN A 453 -5.67 16.14 -37.64
C GLN A 453 -6.51 16.42 -36.40
N THR A 454 -7.73 16.91 -36.60
CA THR A 454 -8.77 17.24 -35.62
C THR A 454 -9.05 16.04 -34.70
N LEU A 455 -9.19 16.28 -33.39
CA LEU A 455 -9.79 15.29 -32.50
C LEU A 455 -11.24 15.04 -32.93
N ASP A 456 -11.65 13.77 -33.02
CA ASP A 456 -13.03 13.42 -33.40
C ASP A 456 -14.08 14.00 -32.43
N VAL A 457 -13.67 14.31 -31.19
CA VAL A 457 -14.52 14.86 -30.13
C VAL A 457 -13.70 15.81 -29.25
N ALA A 458 -14.31 16.92 -28.82
CA ALA A 458 -13.75 17.77 -27.78
C ALA A 458 -13.84 17.07 -26.42
N LEU A 459 -12.75 17.03 -25.66
CA LEU A 459 -12.76 16.52 -24.29
C LEU A 459 -12.67 17.69 -23.30
N ALA A 460 -13.61 17.74 -22.36
CA ALA A 460 -13.53 18.69 -21.26
C ALA A 460 -12.30 18.41 -20.38
N ALA A 461 -11.85 19.42 -19.64
CA ALA A 461 -10.85 19.22 -18.59
C ALA A 461 -11.39 18.21 -17.56
N GLN A 462 -10.59 17.20 -17.25
CA GLN A 462 -10.94 16.13 -16.30
C GLN A 462 -9.77 15.87 -15.38
N ALA A 463 -10.03 15.75 -14.07
CA ALA A 463 -9.00 15.50 -13.06
C ALA A 463 -7.82 16.49 -13.17
N GLY A 464 -8.11 17.76 -13.46
CA GLY A 464 -7.11 18.81 -13.64
C GLY A 464 -6.34 18.74 -14.97
N ALA A 465 -6.45 17.67 -15.75
CA ALA A 465 -5.84 17.62 -17.08
C ALA A 465 -6.42 18.72 -17.98
N TRP A 466 -5.56 19.27 -18.86
CA TRP A 466 -6.01 20.22 -19.86
C TRP A 466 -7.03 19.57 -20.78
N GLY A 467 -8.15 20.26 -20.98
CA GLY A 467 -9.14 19.89 -21.98
C GLY A 467 -8.60 20.08 -23.40
N TYR A 468 -9.37 19.55 -24.35
CA TYR A 468 -9.06 19.55 -25.76
C TYR A 468 -10.29 19.99 -26.55
N ALA A 469 -10.13 21.01 -27.38
CA ALA A 469 -11.10 21.38 -28.40
C ALA A 469 -11.06 20.38 -29.56
N ALA A 470 -12.15 20.27 -30.32
CA ALA A 470 -12.16 19.42 -31.53
C ALA A 470 -11.01 19.81 -32.48
N ALA A 471 -10.75 21.12 -32.66
CA ALA A 471 -9.65 21.62 -33.50
C ALA A 471 -8.24 21.34 -32.93
N ASP A 472 -8.11 20.92 -31.67
CA ASP A 472 -6.82 20.49 -31.15
C ASP A 472 -6.47 19.16 -31.80
N GLY A 473 -5.34 19.13 -32.50
CA GLY A 473 -4.95 17.95 -33.26
C GLY A 473 -3.81 17.15 -32.66
N ILE A 474 -3.33 16.20 -33.46
CA ILE A 474 -2.04 15.56 -33.22
C ILE A 474 -0.95 16.63 -33.11
N GLY A 475 -0.20 16.63 -31.99
CA GLY A 475 0.76 17.65 -31.61
C GLY A 475 0.39 18.56 -30.45
N THR A 476 -0.88 18.64 -30.10
CA THR A 476 -1.32 19.53 -29.02
C THR A 476 -1.34 18.80 -27.66
N ASN A 477 -0.26 18.14 -27.27
CA ASN A 477 -0.20 17.40 -25.98
C ASN A 477 0.17 18.33 -24.81
N ARG A 478 -0.83 19.06 -24.30
CA ARG A 478 -0.67 20.08 -23.24
C ARG A 478 -0.38 19.51 -21.86
N ASN A 479 -0.55 18.21 -21.66
CA ASN A 479 -0.31 17.55 -20.38
C ASN A 479 1.08 16.92 -20.27
N SER A 480 1.87 16.96 -21.33
CA SER A 480 3.22 16.40 -21.35
C SER A 480 4.32 17.41 -20.98
N VAL A 481 5.56 16.93 -20.88
CA VAL A 481 6.79 17.74 -20.91
C VAL A 481 7.81 16.99 -21.78
N PRO A 482 8.33 17.61 -22.86
CA PRO A 482 7.99 18.94 -23.40
C PRO A 482 6.58 19.01 -24.04
N GLN A 483 6.06 20.22 -24.30
CA GLN A 483 4.72 20.46 -24.86
C GLN A 483 4.78 21.07 -26.27
N GLY A 484 3.89 20.66 -27.17
CA GLY A 484 3.63 21.36 -28.44
C GLY A 484 4.89 21.56 -29.30
N SER A 485 5.18 22.79 -29.72
CA SER A 485 6.37 23.11 -30.52
C SER A 485 7.71 22.91 -29.80
N ALA A 486 7.71 22.63 -28.49
CA ALA A 486 8.91 22.25 -27.75
C ALA A 486 9.29 20.77 -27.93
N TYR A 487 8.47 19.98 -28.65
CA TYR A 487 8.92 18.69 -29.15
C TYR A 487 10.09 18.87 -30.13
N PRO A 488 11.10 17.98 -30.10
CA PRO A 488 12.12 17.97 -31.13
C PRO A 488 11.42 17.75 -32.49
N GLY A 489 11.55 18.72 -33.38
CA GLY A 489 10.97 18.67 -34.74
C GLY A 489 11.70 17.72 -35.69
N THR A 490 12.75 17.04 -35.20
CA THR A 490 13.44 15.88 -35.78
C THR A 490 14.34 15.32 -34.67
N VAL A 491 14.23 14.05 -34.30
CA VAL A 491 15.21 13.42 -33.38
C VAL A 491 16.47 13.12 -34.19
N THR A 492 17.37 14.10 -34.33
CA THR A 492 18.77 13.88 -34.75
C THR A 492 19.70 13.67 -33.55
N ALA A 493 19.12 13.48 -32.36
CA ALA A 493 19.89 13.14 -31.18
C ALA A 493 20.32 11.68 -31.29
N ASP A 494 21.63 11.46 -31.26
CA ASP A 494 22.29 10.18 -31.03
C ASP A 494 21.57 9.45 -29.88
N LEU A 495 20.65 8.55 -30.24
CA LEU A 495 19.98 7.63 -29.31
C LEU A 495 21.09 6.69 -28.84
N GLY A 496 21.90 7.16 -27.88
CA GLY A 496 23.26 6.67 -27.67
C GLY A 496 23.38 5.15 -27.74
N SER A 497 24.54 4.68 -28.19
CA SER A 497 24.89 3.30 -28.58
C SER A 497 24.16 2.16 -27.88
N ASP A 498 23.77 2.26 -26.61
CA ASP A 498 22.95 1.29 -25.86
C ASP A 498 21.58 0.96 -26.50
N PHE A 499 20.88 1.94 -27.09
CA PHE A 499 19.58 1.69 -27.75
C PHE A 499 19.76 0.92 -29.08
N HIS A 500 20.85 1.21 -29.79
CA HIS A 500 21.20 0.58 -31.08
C HIS A 500 21.96 -0.76 -30.92
N LEU A 501 22.77 -0.95 -29.87
CA LEU A 501 23.57 -2.16 -29.61
C LEU A 501 22.72 -3.37 -29.21
N ALA A 502 21.50 -3.15 -28.69
CA ALA A 502 20.59 -4.23 -28.31
C ALA A 502 19.84 -4.87 -29.50
N GLY A 503 20.03 -4.38 -30.74
CA GLY A 503 19.22 -4.82 -31.89
C GLY A 503 17.72 -4.46 -31.76
N GLN A 504 17.40 -3.48 -30.90
CA GLN A 504 16.05 -3.07 -30.54
C GLN A 504 15.70 -1.70 -31.15
N GLN A 505 15.74 -1.57 -32.48
CA GLN A 505 15.15 -0.39 -33.11
C GLN A 505 13.64 -0.33 -32.83
N PHE A 506 13.19 0.81 -32.32
CA PHE A 506 11.79 1.21 -32.25
C PHE A 506 11.45 1.91 -33.56
N GLU A 507 10.49 1.38 -34.31
CA GLU A 507 9.99 1.99 -35.54
C GLU A 507 8.50 2.28 -35.36
N VAL A 508 8.06 3.50 -35.64
CA VAL A 508 6.64 3.83 -35.79
C VAL A 508 6.34 3.84 -37.28
N GLY A 509 5.41 2.99 -37.72
CA GLY A 509 5.22 2.70 -39.14
C GLY A 509 4.80 3.87 -40.01
N ASN A 510 5.43 3.90 -41.18
CA ASN A 510 5.34 4.85 -42.28
C ASN A 510 4.00 4.83 -43.07
N TYR A 511 2.86 4.69 -42.40
CA TYR A 511 1.55 4.89 -43.06
C TYR A 511 0.69 5.78 -42.18
N GLY A 512 0.26 6.89 -42.79
CA GLY A 512 -0.34 8.01 -42.11
C GLY A 512 -1.33 7.68 -40.99
N ILE A 513 -1.31 8.57 -39.98
CA ILE A 513 -2.53 9.23 -39.51
C ILE A 513 -3.29 8.59 -38.32
N HIS A 514 -3.02 7.35 -37.88
CA HIS A 514 -3.87 6.71 -36.84
C HIS A 514 -3.10 6.05 -35.69
N MET A 515 -2.81 6.81 -34.62
CA MET A 515 -2.39 6.25 -33.32
C MET A 515 -3.61 5.84 -32.50
N TRP A 516 -3.71 4.56 -32.16
CA TRP A 516 -4.72 4.04 -31.24
C TRP A 516 -4.23 4.13 -29.79
N SER A 517 -5.15 4.39 -28.86
CA SER A 517 -4.88 4.44 -27.42
C SER A 517 -6.01 3.77 -26.66
N SER A 518 -5.77 3.41 -25.40
CA SER A 518 -6.81 2.88 -24.50
C SER A 518 -7.94 3.89 -24.22
N THR A 519 -7.90 5.09 -24.82
CA THR A 519 -8.71 6.23 -24.38
C THR A 519 -9.41 7.04 -25.47
N ARG A 520 -9.35 6.61 -26.73
CA ARG A 520 -10.07 7.26 -27.84
C ARG A 520 -11.41 6.55 -28.09
N HIS A 521 -12.54 7.25 -27.91
CA HIS A 521 -13.88 6.78 -28.35
C HIS A 521 -14.75 7.95 -28.85
N PRO A 522 -15.38 7.87 -30.05
CA PRO A 522 -16.41 8.81 -30.49
C PRO A 522 -17.80 8.39 -30.02
N SER A 523 -18.60 9.31 -29.48
CA SER A 523 -19.95 9.05 -28.96
C SER A 523 -21.02 8.76 -30.04
N THR A 524 -20.68 8.71 -31.33
CA THR A 524 -21.66 8.71 -32.43
C THR A 524 -21.37 7.75 -33.60
N VAL A 525 -20.38 6.86 -33.52
CA VAL A 525 -20.20 5.87 -34.59
C VAL A 525 -20.94 4.59 -34.27
N THR A 526 -21.89 4.24 -35.14
CA THR A 526 -22.50 2.91 -35.30
C THR A 526 -21.48 1.85 -35.79
N GLU A 527 -20.18 2.08 -35.57
CA GLU A 527 -19.05 1.23 -35.95
C GLU A 527 -18.44 0.60 -34.71
N ALA A 528 -19.25 -0.13 -33.96
CA ALA A 528 -18.79 -1.10 -32.99
C ALA A 528 -18.21 -2.35 -33.71
N ALA A 529 -17.46 -2.15 -34.79
CA ALA A 529 -16.78 -3.19 -35.54
C ALA A 529 -15.44 -3.46 -34.84
N THR A 530 -15.38 -4.59 -34.12
CA THR A 530 -14.17 -5.31 -33.69
C THR A 530 -12.85 -4.59 -33.98
N MET A 531 -12.27 -3.91 -33.00
CA MET A 531 -10.91 -3.38 -33.11
C MET A 531 -9.92 -4.52 -32.81
N GLN A 532 -9.24 -5.00 -33.86
CA GLN A 532 -8.44 -6.23 -33.91
C GLN A 532 -6.93 -5.93 -34.05
N MET A 533 -6.03 -6.76 -33.48
CA MET A 533 -4.56 -6.62 -33.65
C MET A 533 -3.91 -7.99 -33.92
N GLY A 534 -3.11 -8.19 -34.99
CA GLY A 534 -2.50 -9.48 -35.40
C GLY A 534 -1.03 -9.42 -35.85
N VAL A 535 -0.42 -10.57 -36.20
CA VAL A 535 1.01 -10.71 -36.52
C VAL A 535 1.28 -11.42 -37.87
N ALA A 536 2.20 -10.86 -38.66
CA ALA A 536 3.10 -11.58 -39.57
C ALA A 536 4.54 -11.01 -39.44
N ALA A 537 5.56 -11.79 -39.80
CA ALA A 537 6.96 -11.54 -39.46
C ALA A 537 7.56 -10.27 -40.10
N GLY A 538 8.30 -9.49 -39.29
CA GLY A 538 9.02 -8.27 -39.68
C GLY A 538 8.37 -7.01 -39.09
N ASP A 539 9.08 -6.35 -38.17
CA ASP A 539 8.91 -4.94 -37.73
C ASP A 539 7.81 -4.61 -36.68
N ILE A 540 8.00 -3.51 -35.91
CA ILE A 540 7.23 -3.08 -34.71
C ILE A 540 6.26 -1.94 -35.08
N TYR A 541 5.03 -1.92 -34.52
CA TYR A 541 4.06 -0.89 -34.87
C TYR A 541 2.88 -0.77 -33.87
N PHE A 542 2.56 0.42 -33.34
CA PHE A 542 1.23 0.68 -32.74
C PHE A 542 0.21 1.01 -33.87
N GLN A 543 -0.89 0.24 -34.01
CA GLN A 543 -1.70 0.22 -35.25
C GLN A 543 -2.92 1.17 -35.27
N GLY A 544 -3.25 1.62 -36.50
CA GLY A 544 -4.49 2.26 -36.93
C GLY A 544 -5.63 1.31 -37.37
N TRP A 545 -6.56 1.86 -38.15
CA TRP A 545 -7.76 1.17 -38.67
C TRP A 545 -7.46 -0.14 -39.42
N PHE A 546 -8.34 -1.13 -39.26
CA PHE A 546 -8.35 -2.36 -40.07
C PHE A 546 -9.35 -2.19 -41.22
N ASP A 547 -8.86 -2.15 -42.46
CA ASP A 547 -9.64 -2.54 -43.63
C ASP A 547 -9.25 -3.99 -43.95
N ALA A 548 -10.23 -4.89 -44.03
CA ALA A 548 -10.02 -6.32 -44.23
C ALA A 548 -9.34 -6.65 -45.57
N ALA A 549 -9.18 -5.68 -46.46
CA ALA A 549 -8.61 -5.87 -47.80
C ALA A 549 -7.06 -5.79 -47.88
N ASN A 550 -6.33 -5.30 -46.86
CA ASN A 550 -4.87 -5.12 -46.94
C ASN A 550 -4.11 -5.78 -45.76
N SER A 551 -3.27 -6.76 -46.07
CA SER A 551 -2.74 -7.80 -45.19
C SER A 551 -1.43 -7.48 -44.42
N THR A 552 -1.27 -6.31 -43.79
CA THR A 552 -0.11 -6.05 -42.91
C THR A 552 -0.54 -5.66 -41.49
N SER A 553 -0.49 -6.62 -40.57
CA SER A 553 -0.94 -6.49 -39.17
C SER A 553 0.23 -6.21 -38.21
N ARG A 554 -0.03 -5.38 -37.17
CA ARG A 554 0.95 -4.54 -36.44
C ARG A 554 0.78 -4.70 -34.90
N GLY A 555 1.87 -4.75 -34.11
CA GLY A 555 1.86 -5.21 -32.69
C GLY A 555 2.01 -4.14 -31.57
N CYS A 556 1.21 -4.24 -30.50
CA CYS A 556 1.18 -3.34 -29.32
C CYS A 556 2.38 -3.54 -28.37
N SER A 557 2.90 -2.45 -27.77
CA SER A 557 3.82 -2.51 -26.62
C SER A 557 3.16 -1.95 -25.35
N ALA A 558 3.34 -2.62 -24.23
CA ALA A 558 2.89 -2.10 -22.95
C ALA A 558 3.83 -0.96 -22.48
N MET A 559 3.32 -0.11 -21.60
CA MET A 559 4.11 0.90 -20.91
C MET A 559 3.88 0.83 -19.41
N ARG A 560 4.74 1.49 -18.65
CA ARG A 560 4.51 1.78 -17.23
C ARG A 560 4.83 3.24 -16.95
N ARG A 561 4.45 3.70 -15.76
CA ARG A 561 4.74 5.06 -15.30
C ARG A 561 5.47 5.07 -13.98
N SER A 562 6.32 6.07 -13.80
CA SER A 562 7.12 6.24 -12.59
C SER A 562 7.13 7.69 -12.16
N ILE A 563 6.74 7.98 -10.93
CA ILE A 563 6.62 9.35 -10.43
C ILE A 563 7.99 10.05 -10.38
N VAL A 564 8.02 11.32 -10.76
CA VAL A 564 9.22 12.17 -10.71
C VAL A 564 9.34 12.85 -9.38
#